data_AF-A0A7Y5VG60-F1
#
_entry.id   AF-A0A7Y5VG60-F1
#
_cell.length_a   1.000
_cell.length_b   1.000
_cell.length_c   1.000
_cell.angle_alpha   90.00
_cell.angle_beta   90.00
_cell.angle_gamma   90.00
#
_symmetry.space_group_name_H-M   'P 1'
#
loop_
_entity.id
_entity.type
_entity.pdbx_description
1 polymer ?
#
loop_
_entity_poly.entity_id
_entity_poly.type
_entity_poly.pdbx_seq_one_letter_code
_entity_poly.pdbx_strand_id
1 'polypeptide(L)'
;AARDALNSTIELNYIEGAATSSGTGIDVLSSTGMAYSCNTLHNLQTGMHLNGTCTDTDIRGNTFEPPFVDGLHYGSLLDINAQLHRGNQWLSGTYSGAAARNDMEDSPNVLNQLLAQRHEIHDDQSAYYPPGFAFPNLPTPINFYINAWFPETFGSPWDCEDQLIGDEREKIREIDIPVALGTAPAGDYEEARRWGARQQLYRKVALQGGETDTLVVDSFYVSQSDSLLGLLYEIEAGKQHLFEQSETEQQQVVALSHDRDSLVQRLTALDSMLVVAEEDVWALRDTLLEKAGLLFQDIDSLDQLIKAEIYAAAENLADDNDALESAKGYAQNELDVNSIYLSTLASGVDTFSSVQLSALGSIAEQCLYSGGRPVYKARHLLHLPYPDSLRVDPGCFQALAEAEATNIAATEKERRTVATSPLPLDWKVYPNPARNVLQIEIVNATPVTIALLDMHGRVLLTQQAEEAPLGQNLTFDISGLNSGMYLLELNGWSISRQLKKVVIMK
;
A
#
# COMPACT_ATOMS: atom_id res chain seq x y z
N ALA A 1 -7.53 -1.89 5.80
CA ALA A 1 -7.85 -2.32 4.43
C ALA A 1 -6.62 -2.97 3.80
N ALA A 2 -6.79 -4.06 3.06
CA ALA A 2 -5.77 -4.68 2.22
C ALA A 2 -6.12 -4.42 0.75
N ARG A 3 -5.19 -3.79 0.01
CA ARG A 3 -5.38 -3.38 -1.39
C ARG A 3 -4.15 -3.85 -2.16
N ASP A 4 -4.32 -4.82 -3.05
CA ASP A 4 -3.21 -5.48 -3.77
C ASP A 4 -2.11 -6.03 -2.84
N ALA A 5 -2.49 -6.45 -1.64
CA ALA A 5 -1.56 -7.07 -0.69
C ALA A 5 -1.27 -8.52 -1.09
N LEU A 6 -0.06 -8.98 -0.79
CA LEU A 6 0.38 -10.36 -1.00
C LEU A 6 0.83 -10.98 0.31
N ASN A 7 0.50 -12.26 0.51
CA ASN A 7 1.07 -13.11 1.57
C ASN A 7 1.08 -12.47 2.98
N SER A 8 0.00 -11.77 3.33
CA SER A 8 -0.07 -11.04 4.60
C SER A 8 -1.05 -11.71 5.56
N THR A 9 -0.77 -11.61 6.86
CA THR A 9 -1.63 -12.12 7.93
C THR A 9 -2.22 -10.97 8.72
N ILE A 10 -3.53 -11.04 9.01
CA ILE A 10 -4.21 -10.25 10.03
C ILE A 10 -4.83 -11.24 11.00
N GLU A 11 -4.28 -11.32 12.21
CA GLU A 11 -4.76 -12.28 13.20
C GLU A 11 -4.81 -11.74 14.63
N LEU A 12 -5.69 -12.34 15.43
CA LEU A 12 -5.84 -12.07 16.87
C LEU A 12 -6.20 -10.62 17.20
N ASN A 13 -6.96 -9.95 16.31
CA ASN A 13 -7.39 -8.57 16.52
C ASN A 13 -8.83 -8.49 17.06
N TYR A 14 -9.11 -7.45 17.83
CA TYR A 14 -10.46 -6.99 18.13
C TYR A 14 -10.72 -5.68 17.36
N ILE A 15 -11.64 -5.72 16.40
CA ILE A 15 -11.91 -4.62 15.47
C ILE A 15 -13.31 -4.08 15.76
N GLU A 16 -13.37 -2.88 16.33
CA GLU A 16 -14.62 -2.24 16.74
C GLU A 16 -14.90 -0.97 15.93
N GLY A 17 -16.12 -0.86 15.41
CA GLY A 17 -16.62 0.36 14.79
C GLY A 17 -17.24 1.33 15.79
N ALA A 18 -17.24 2.63 15.48
CA ALA A 18 -17.88 3.64 16.31
C ALA A 18 -19.42 3.55 16.27
N ALA A 19 -19.98 3.09 15.15
CA ALA A 19 -21.40 2.90 14.93
C ALA A 19 -21.66 1.98 13.73
N THR A 20 -22.82 1.32 13.72
CA THR A 20 -23.29 0.45 12.62
C THR A 20 -23.57 1.17 11.31
N SER A 21 -23.61 2.50 11.30
CA SER A 21 -23.84 3.30 10.09
C SER A 21 -22.55 3.67 9.35
N SER A 22 -21.39 3.24 9.85
CA SER A 22 -20.11 3.63 9.25
C SER A 22 -19.01 2.60 9.45
N GLY A 23 -18.23 2.37 8.40
CA GLY A 23 -16.94 1.70 8.49
C GLY A 23 -17.01 0.20 8.20
N THR A 24 -15.94 -0.28 7.57
CA THR A 24 -15.71 -1.70 7.28
C THR A 24 -14.56 -2.18 8.15
N GLY A 25 -14.73 -3.27 8.88
CA GLY A 25 -13.70 -3.79 9.78
C GLY A 25 -12.48 -4.29 8.99
N ILE A 26 -12.69 -5.30 8.15
CA ILE A 26 -11.68 -5.82 7.23
C ILE A 26 -12.17 -5.61 5.79
N ASP A 27 -11.51 -4.71 5.06
CA ASP A 27 -11.83 -4.42 3.65
C ASP A 27 -10.69 -4.90 2.76
N VAL A 28 -10.98 -5.82 1.85
CA VAL A 28 -10.01 -6.53 1.01
C VAL A 28 -10.36 -6.31 -0.46
N LEU A 29 -9.38 -5.86 -1.23
CA LEU A 29 -9.54 -5.66 -2.67
C LEU A 29 -8.36 -6.23 -3.42
N SER A 30 -8.65 -7.18 -4.32
CA SER A 30 -7.68 -7.81 -5.21
C SER A 30 -6.37 -8.21 -4.50
N SER A 31 -6.48 -8.78 -3.30
CA SER A 31 -5.33 -9.16 -2.46
C SER A 31 -5.28 -10.67 -2.31
N THR A 32 -4.12 -11.28 -2.54
CA THR A 32 -3.99 -12.75 -2.66
C THR A 32 -3.02 -13.32 -1.65
N GLY A 33 -3.21 -14.59 -1.28
CA GLY A 33 -2.38 -15.21 -0.24
C GLY A 33 -2.63 -14.64 1.16
N MET A 34 -3.83 -14.09 1.41
CA MET A 34 -4.13 -13.42 2.67
C MET A 34 -4.61 -14.41 3.73
N ALA A 35 -4.23 -14.21 4.99
CA ALA A 35 -4.78 -14.96 6.12
C ALA A 35 -5.48 -14.00 7.08
N TYR A 36 -6.79 -14.20 7.27
CA TYR A 36 -7.61 -13.49 8.26
C TYR A 36 -8.02 -14.51 9.31
N SER A 37 -7.29 -14.55 10.43
CA SER A 37 -7.44 -15.62 11.44
C SER A 37 -7.81 -15.08 12.81
N CYS A 38 -8.80 -15.65 13.48
CA CYS A 38 -9.08 -15.34 14.89
C CYS A 38 -9.30 -13.86 15.21
N ASN A 39 -9.89 -13.12 14.27
CA ASN A 39 -10.27 -11.73 14.53
C ASN A 39 -11.71 -11.70 15.05
N THR A 40 -11.97 -10.83 16.02
CA THR A 40 -13.33 -10.46 16.44
C THR A 40 -13.68 -9.11 15.83
N LEU A 41 -14.81 -9.04 15.13
CA LEU A 41 -15.33 -7.83 14.51
C LEU A 41 -16.61 -7.42 15.23
N HIS A 42 -16.78 -6.14 15.56
CA HIS A 42 -17.92 -5.65 16.33
C HIS A 42 -18.38 -4.24 15.95
N ASN A 43 -19.69 -4.00 15.98
CA ASN A 43 -20.31 -2.68 15.86
C ASN A 43 -19.92 -1.89 14.59
N LEU A 44 -19.94 -2.56 13.43
CA LEU A 44 -19.50 -2.01 12.13
C LEU A 44 -20.65 -1.91 11.14
N GLN A 45 -20.51 -1.11 10.08
CA GLN A 45 -21.42 -1.23 8.94
C GLN A 45 -21.24 -2.58 8.25
N THR A 46 -19.99 -2.89 7.88
CA THR A 46 -19.63 -4.18 7.30
C THR A 46 -18.53 -4.81 8.13
N GLY A 47 -18.71 -6.06 8.58
CA GLY A 47 -17.66 -6.78 9.29
C GLY A 47 -16.45 -7.00 8.39
N MET A 48 -16.62 -7.83 7.36
CA MET A 48 -15.58 -8.15 6.38
C MET A 48 -16.12 -7.99 4.96
N HIS A 49 -15.43 -7.22 4.13
CA HIS A 49 -15.75 -7.01 2.72
C HIS A 49 -14.60 -7.50 1.84
N LEU A 50 -14.91 -8.31 0.83
CA LEU A 50 -13.93 -8.76 -0.17
C LEU A 50 -14.45 -8.54 -1.58
N ASN A 51 -13.59 -8.01 -2.46
CA ASN A 51 -13.91 -7.84 -3.88
C ASN A 51 -12.66 -7.99 -4.77
N GLY A 52 -12.85 -8.28 -6.05
CA GLY A 52 -11.76 -8.52 -7.01
C GLY A 52 -11.08 -9.88 -6.84
N THR A 53 -9.86 -10.02 -7.37
CA THR A 53 -9.13 -11.30 -7.33
C THR A 53 -8.46 -11.50 -5.96
N CYS A 54 -9.10 -12.28 -5.09
CA CYS A 54 -8.67 -12.59 -3.72
C CYS A 54 -8.34 -14.08 -3.54
N THR A 55 -7.73 -14.71 -4.54
CA THR A 55 -7.34 -16.12 -4.50
C THR A 55 -6.31 -16.41 -3.41
N ASP A 56 -6.24 -17.66 -2.97
CA ASP A 56 -5.42 -18.12 -1.84
C ASP A 56 -5.65 -17.36 -0.54
N THR A 57 -6.86 -16.84 -0.35
CA THR A 57 -7.28 -16.21 0.90
C THR A 57 -7.85 -17.27 1.85
N ASP A 58 -7.38 -17.27 3.09
CA ASP A 58 -7.85 -18.09 4.19
C ASP A 58 -8.57 -17.21 5.21
N ILE A 59 -9.88 -17.43 5.38
CA ILE A 59 -10.73 -16.72 6.34
C ILE A 59 -11.15 -17.74 7.39
N ARG A 60 -10.53 -17.72 8.58
CA ARG A 60 -10.72 -18.78 9.59
C ARG A 60 -10.85 -18.28 11.02
N GLY A 61 -11.71 -18.95 11.80
CA GLY A 61 -11.99 -18.69 13.21
C GLY A 61 -12.32 -17.24 13.54
N ASN A 62 -12.79 -16.45 12.57
CA ASN A 62 -13.20 -15.08 12.84
C ASN A 62 -14.58 -15.06 13.48
N THR A 63 -14.79 -14.14 14.42
CA THR A 63 -16.05 -13.95 15.13
C THR A 63 -16.70 -12.64 14.68
N PHE A 64 -17.88 -12.76 14.06
CA PHE A 64 -18.74 -11.63 13.74
C PHE A 64 -19.69 -11.39 14.93
N GLU A 65 -19.36 -10.42 15.78
CA GLU A 65 -20.14 -10.02 16.96
C GLU A 65 -21.04 -8.82 16.60
N PRO A 66 -22.35 -9.03 16.35
CA PRO A 66 -23.26 -7.94 15.99
C PRO A 66 -23.32 -6.86 17.10
N PRO A 67 -23.65 -5.60 16.74
CA PRO A 67 -24.49 -5.26 15.61
C PRO A 67 -23.73 -4.95 14.31
N PHE A 68 -24.35 -5.29 13.17
CA PHE A 68 -23.86 -4.96 11.83
C PHE A 68 -24.98 -4.46 10.90
N VAL A 69 -24.62 -3.81 9.77
CA VAL A 69 -25.47 -3.90 8.56
C VAL A 69 -25.23 -5.27 7.94
N ASP A 70 -24.02 -5.51 7.44
CA ASP A 70 -23.61 -6.78 6.84
C ASP A 70 -22.45 -7.41 7.63
N GLY A 71 -22.53 -8.72 7.94
CA GLY A 71 -21.43 -9.43 8.61
C GLY A 71 -20.27 -9.69 7.65
N LEU A 72 -20.46 -10.67 6.77
CA LEU A 72 -19.58 -10.97 5.64
C LEU A 72 -20.20 -10.44 4.35
N HIS A 73 -19.45 -9.70 3.53
CA HIS A 73 -19.91 -9.13 2.27
C HIS A 73 -18.95 -9.46 1.12
N TYR A 74 -19.42 -10.27 0.18
CA TYR A 74 -18.72 -10.58 -1.06
C TYR A 74 -19.22 -9.67 -2.18
N GLY A 75 -18.33 -8.87 -2.76
CA GLY A 75 -18.63 -7.99 -3.88
C GLY A 75 -18.85 -8.74 -5.20
N SER A 76 -19.41 -8.06 -6.19
CA SER A 76 -19.82 -8.66 -7.48
C SER A 76 -18.68 -9.19 -8.35
N LEU A 77 -17.44 -8.75 -8.11
CA LEU A 77 -16.25 -9.15 -8.86
C LEU A 77 -15.30 -10.04 -8.06
N LEU A 78 -15.76 -10.64 -6.96
CA LEU A 78 -14.90 -11.47 -6.12
C LEU A 78 -14.54 -12.79 -6.81
N ASP A 79 -13.24 -13.06 -6.93
CA ASP A 79 -12.72 -14.42 -7.05
C ASP A 79 -12.04 -14.81 -5.74
N ILE A 80 -12.47 -15.90 -5.12
CA ILE A 80 -11.84 -16.45 -3.93
C ILE A 80 -11.93 -17.97 -4.00
N ASN A 81 -10.99 -18.65 -3.36
CA ASN A 81 -11.07 -20.09 -3.18
C ASN A 81 -12.13 -20.47 -2.11
N ALA A 82 -12.56 -21.72 -2.15
CA ALA A 82 -13.44 -22.28 -1.14
C ALA A 82 -12.78 -22.22 0.26
N GLN A 83 -13.63 -22.02 1.27
CA GLN A 83 -13.30 -21.95 2.68
C GLN A 83 -13.83 -23.21 3.36
N LEU A 84 -12.97 -24.20 3.56
CA LEU A 84 -13.37 -25.53 4.02
C LEU A 84 -13.23 -25.65 5.53
N HIS A 85 -14.35 -25.84 6.24
CA HIS A 85 -14.42 -26.03 7.71
C HIS A 85 -13.63 -25.01 8.52
N ARG A 86 -13.60 -23.75 8.07
CA ARG A 86 -12.73 -22.70 8.64
C ARG A 86 -13.21 -22.14 9.98
N GLY A 87 -14.32 -22.62 10.53
CA GLY A 87 -14.73 -22.32 11.91
C GLY A 87 -15.07 -20.85 12.20
N ASN A 88 -15.38 -20.05 11.18
CA ASN A 88 -15.89 -18.69 11.41
C ASN A 88 -17.24 -18.75 12.12
N GLN A 89 -17.50 -17.78 13.00
CA GLN A 89 -18.68 -17.70 13.84
C GLN A 89 -19.47 -16.41 13.58
N TRP A 90 -20.76 -16.54 13.30
CA TRP A 90 -21.74 -15.46 13.20
C TRP A 90 -22.65 -15.47 14.43
N LEU A 91 -22.34 -14.63 15.41
CA LEU A 91 -23.11 -14.59 16.64
C LEU A 91 -24.52 -14.05 16.39
N SER A 92 -25.47 -14.53 17.18
CA SER A 92 -26.86 -14.07 17.16
C SER A 92 -26.96 -12.60 17.62
N GLY A 93 -27.75 -11.80 16.91
CA GLY A 93 -27.97 -10.39 17.24
C GLY A 93 -28.56 -9.61 16.08
N THR A 94 -28.33 -8.30 16.05
CA THR A 94 -28.94 -7.41 15.03
C THR A 94 -28.05 -7.28 13.80
N TYR A 95 -28.57 -7.72 12.66
CA TYR A 95 -28.04 -7.45 11.32
C TYR A 95 -29.13 -6.68 10.56
N SER A 96 -28.90 -5.41 10.20
CA SER A 96 -29.90 -4.63 9.46
C SER A 96 -29.90 -4.91 7.95
N GLY A 97 -28.82 -5.48 7.43
CA GLY A 97 -28.70 -6.11 6.11
C GLY A 97 -28.76 -7.64 6.23
N ALA A 98 -27.61 -8.31 6.13
CA ALA A 98 -27.50 -9.76 6.30
C ALA A 98 -26.23 -10.18 7.06
N ALA A 99 -26.27 -11.33 7.73
CA ALA A 99 -25.05 -11.89 8.32
C ALA A 99 -24.03 -12.33 7.26
N ALA A 100 -24.51 -12.82 6.11
CA ALA A 100 -23.72 -13.08 4.92
C ALA A 100 -24.41 -12.54 3.66
N ARG A 101 -23.71 -11.68 2.91
CA ARG A 101 -24.19 -11.03 1.69
C ARG A 101 -23.28 -11.32 0.51
N ASN A 102 -23.86 -11.62 -0.64
CA ASN A 102 -23.12 -11.86 -1.88
C ASN A 102 -23.76 -11.10 -3.05
N ASP A 103 -23.00 -10.17 -3.63
CA ASP A 103 -23.45 -9.28 -4.70
C ASP A 103 -23.15 -9.82 -6.11
N MET A 104 -22.84 -11.12 -6.23
CA MET A 104 -22.63 -11.77 -7.52
C MET A 104 -23.81 -11.55 -8.47
N GLU A 105 -23.49 -11.24 -9.73
CA GLU A 105 -24.46 -11.04 -10.80
C GLU A 105 -25.03 -12.36 -11.31
N ASP A 106 -26.28 -12.33 -11.78
CA ASP A 106 -26.90 -13.49 -12.42
C ASP A 106 -26.16 -13.84 -13.72
N SER A 107 -25.71 -15.09 -13.82
CA SER A 107 -24.97 -15.58 -14.98
C SER A 107 -25.27 -17.06 -15.24
N PRO A 108 -25.09 -17.55 -16.48
CA PRO A 108 -25.29 -18.97 -16.79
C PRO A 108 -24.45 -19.94 -15.93
N ASN A 109 -23.36 -19.45 -15.33
CA ASN A 109 -22.42 -20.22 -14.52
C ASN A 109 -22.45 -19.83 -13.02
N VAL A 110 -23.46 -19.09 -12.57
CA VAL A 110 -23.55 -18.56 -11.20
C VAL A 110 -23.36 -19.65 -10.13
N LEU A 111 -23.86 -20.86 -10.37
CA LEU A 111 -23.70 -21.97 -9.43
C LEU A 111 -22.24 -22.41 -9.29
N ASN A 112 -21.50 -22.52 -10.41
CA ASN A 112 -20.08 -22.89 -10.37
C ASN A 112 -19.25 -21.80 -9.69
N GLN A 113 -19.61 -20.54 -9.91
CA GLN A 113 -18.97 -19.41 -9.24
C GLN A 113 -19.25 -19.41 -7.73
N LEU A 114 -20.48 -19.70 -7.31
CA LEU A 114 -20.85 -19.88 -5.90
C LEU A 114 -20.11 -21.03 -5.24
N LEU A 115 -19.98 -22.16 -5.93
CA LEU A 115 -19.23 -23.33 -5.45
C LEU A 115 -17.73 -23.04 -5.30
N ALA A 116 -17.16 -22.17 -6.15
CA ALA A 116 -15.77 -21.75 -6.03
C ALA A 116 -15.52 -20.89 -4.77
N GLN A 117 -16.51 -20.09 -4.34
CA GLN A 117 -16.43 -19.21 -3.17
C GLN A 117 -17.09 -19.77 -1.90
N ARG A 118 -17.43 -21.07 -1.88
CA ARG A 118 -18.22 -21.71 -0.82
C ARG A 118 -17.52 -21.73 0.53
N HIS A 119 -18.31 -21.67 1.60
CA HIS A 119 -17.95 -21.91 2.99
C HIS A 119 -18.56 -23.26 3.41
N GLU A 120 -17.75 -24.31 3.43
CA GLU A 120 -18.20 -25.59 3.98
C GLU A 120 -18.24 -25.48 5.51
N ILE A 121 -19.44 -25.49 6.06
CA ILE A 121 -19.69 -25.48 7.50
C ILE A 121 -19.78 -26.92 8.02
N HIS A 122 -19.50 -27.10 9.31
CA HIS A 122 -19.56 -28.43 9.93
C HIS A 122 -20.95 -28.80 10.46
N ASP A 123 -21.76 -27.81 10.84
CA ASP A 123 -23.17 -27.95 11.17
C ASP A 123 -23.95 -26.69 10.76
N ASP A 124 -25.27 -26.82 10.67
CA ASP A 124 -26.20 -25.72 10.36
C ASP A 124 -26.64 -24.92 11.60
N GLN A 125 -25.98 -25.11 12.74
CA GLN A 125 -26.36 -24.48 14.00
C GLN A 125 -25.59 -23.17 14.22
N SER A 126 -26.18 -22.30 15.03
CA SER A 126 -25.47 -21.13 15.54
C SER A 126 -24.29 -21.59 16.41
N ALA A 127 -23.11 -20.98 16.33
CA ALA A 127 -22.79 -19.75 15.59
C ALA A 127 -22.16 -20.00 14.20
N TYR A 128 -22.05 -21.23 13.72
CA TYR A 128 -21.28 -21.54 12.51
C TYR A 128 -22.06 -21.35 11.21
N TYR A 129 -23.38 -21.23 11.32
CA TYR A 129 -24.25 -20.83 10.21
C TYR A 129 -24.74 -19.38 10.35
N PRO A 130 -24.57 -18.52 9.33
CA PRO A 130 -25.08 -17.16 9.36
C PRO A 130 -26.61 -17.10 9.59
N PRO A 131 -27.12 -16.27 10.52
CA PRO A 131 -28.56 -16.17 10.79
C PRO A 131 -29.39 -15.49 9.69
N GLY A 132 -28.76 -14.97 8.63
CA GLY A 132 -29.45 -14.33 7.51
C GLY A 132 -28.56 -14.13 6.29
N PHE A 133 -29.16 -14.28 5.10
CA PHE A 133 -28.47 -14.22 3.81
C PHE A 133 -29.08 -13.17 2.87
N ALA A 134 -28.25 -12.52 2.07
CA ALA A 134 -28.68 -11.62 1.00
C ALA A 134 -27.96 -11.91 -0.32
N PHE A 135 -28.73 -11.99 -1.41
CA PHE A 135 -28.27 -12.08 -2.80
C PHE A 135 -29.02 -11.04 -3.64
N PRO A 136 -28.68 -9.75 -3.55
CA PRO A 136 -29.48 -8.67 -4.13
C PRO A 136 -29.60 -8.74 -5.65
N ASN A 137 -28.62 -9.34 -6.33
CA ASN A 137 -28.54 -9.41 -7.79
C ASN A 137 -28.99 -10.76 -8.37
N LEU A 138 -29.45 -11.71 -7.53
CA LEU A 138 -29.91 -13.02 -7.99
C LEU A 138 -31.43 -13.20 -7.88
N PRO A 139 -32.06 -14.01 -8.75
CA PRO A 139 -33.49 -14.29 -8.69
C PRO A 139 -33.92 -14.93 -7.36
N THR A 140 -35.17 -14.71 -6.94
CA THR A 140 -35.76 -15.47 -5.83
C THR A 140 -36.44 -16.76 -6.33
N PRO A 141 -36.57 -17.83 -5.50
CA PRO A 141 -36.12 -17.96 -4.11
C PRO A 141 -34.62 -18.27 -3.99
N ILE A 142 -33.98 -17.77 -2.92
CA ILE A 142 -32.52 -17.80 -2.75
C ILE A 142 -31.96 -19.06 -2.10
N ASN A 143 -32.80 -19.96 -1.59
CA ASN A 143 -32.36 -21.16 -0.85
C ASN A 143 -31.36 -22.02 -1.62
N PHE A 144 -31.51 -22.08 -2.95
CA PHE A 144 -30.58 -22.82 -3.80
C PHE A 144 -29.16 -22.23 -3.76
N TYR A 145 -29.03 -20.91 -3.79
CA TYR A 145 -27.73 -20.22 -3.74
C TYR A 145 -27.12 -20.31 -2.34
N ILE A 146 -27.95 -20.24 -1.29
CA ILE A 146 -27.50 -20.43 0.10
C ILE A 146 -26.85 -21.81 0.24
N ASN A 147 -27.49 -22.88 -0.25
CA ASN A 147 -26.95 -24.23 -0.15
C ASN A 147 -25.68 -24.45 -0.99
N ALA A 148 -25.48 -23.67 -2.06
CA ALA A 148 -24.25 -23.71 -2.84
C ALA A 148 -23.11 -22.93 -2.16
N TRP A 149 -23.43 -21.84 -1.48
CA TRP A 149 -22.45 -20.96 -0.86
C TRP A 149 -22.08 -21.39 0.57
N PHE A 150 -23.03 -21.88 1.35
CA PHE A 150 -22.83 -22.39 2.71
C PHE A 150 -23.37 -23.83 2.84
N PRO A 151 -22.78 -24.81 2.12
CA PRO A 151 -23.17 -26.21 2.25
C PRO A 151 -22.75 -26.79 3.61
N GLU A 152 -23.66 -27.52 4.23
CA GLU A 152 -23.36 -28.36 5.41
C GLU A 152 -22.67 -29.65 4.96
N THR A 153 -21.50 -29.91 5.53
CA THR A 153 -20.70 -31.11 5.24
C THR A 153 -20.07 -31.65 6.51
N PHE A 154 -19.80 -32.95 6.57
CA PHE A 154 -19.13 -33.55 7.73
C PHE A 154 -17.71 -33.04 7.87
N GLY A 155 -17.41 -32.39 9.00
CA GLY A 155 -16.06 -31.96 9.35
C GLY A 155 -15.99 -31.49 10.80
N SER A 156 -14.83 -30.99 11.20
CA SER A 156 -14.65 -30.34 12.50
C SER A 156 -14.32 -28.87 12.27
N PRO A 157 -14.91 -27.93 13.03
CA PRO A 157 -14.52 -26.55 12.92
C PRO A 157 -13.04 -26.39 13.24
N TRP A 158 -12.38 -25.56 12.45
CA TRP A 158 -11.11 -24.98 12.85
C TRP A 158 -11.31 -24.10 14.10
N ASP A 159 -10.35 -24.13 15.02
CA ASP A 159 -10.36 -23.34 16.26
C ASP A 159 -9.05 -22.57 16.43
N CYS A 160 -9.14 -21.43 17.10
CA CYS A 160 -8.06 -20.50 17.38
C CYS A 160 -7.05 -21.00 18.42
N GLU A 161 -7.37 -22.06 19.16
CA GLU A 161 -6.45 -22.68 20.11
C GLU A 161 -5.28 -23.42 19.42
N ASP A 162 -5.44 -23.80 18.15
CA ASP A 162 -4.45 -24.57 17.39
C ASP A 162 -3.53 -23.66 16.54
N GLN A 163 -2.66 -22.91 17.22
CA GLN A 163 -1.79 -21.88 16.62
C GLN A 163 -0.69 -22.40 15.67
N LEU A 164 -0.60 -23.72 15.46
CA LEU A 164 0.49 -24.36 14.70
C LEU A 164 0.02 -25.13 13.47
N ILE A 165 -1.16 -24.83 12.94
CA ILE A 165 -1.60 -25.45 11.68
C ILE A 165 -0.87 -24.77 10.51
N GLY A 166 -0.08 -25.60 9.82
CA GLY A 166 0.81 -25.21 8.74
C GLY A 166 0.14 -24.30 7.72
N ASP A 167 0.95 -23.40 7.17
CA ASP A 167 0.51 -22.44 6.18
C ASP A 167 -0.08 -23.18 4.98
N GLU A 168 -1.41 -23.11 4.80
CA GLU A 168 -2.08 -23.62 3.62
C GLU A 168 -2.06 -22.63 2.46
N ARG A 169 -1.52 -21.42 2.68
CA ARG A 169 -1.23 -20.49 1.61
C ARG A 169 -0.20 -21.15 0.70
N GLU A 170 -0.25 -20.79 -0.58
CA GLU A 170 0.65 -21.30 -1.61
C GLU A 170 0.42 -22.76 -2.06
N LYS A 171 -0.44 -23.57 -1.42
CA LYS A 171 -0.87 -24.88 -1.98
C LYS A 171 -1.75 -24.70 -3.21
N ILE A 172 -1.53 -25.49 -4.28
CA ILE A 172 -2.41 -25.48 -5.46
C ILE A 172 -3.85 -25.86 -5.06
N ARG A 173 -4.81 -25.04 -5.48
CA ARG A 173 -6.24 -25.15 -5.17
C ARG A 173 -7.05 -25.38 -6.45
N GLU A 174 -8.30 -25.80 -6.29
CA GLU A 174 -9.22 -26.06 -7.42
C GLU A 174 -9.37 -24.86 -8.37
N ILE A 175 -9.34 -23.64 -7.84
CA ILE A 175 -9.43 -22.39 -8.62
C ILE A 175 -8.21 -22.14 -9.51
N ASP A 176 -7.07 -22.77 -9.25
CA ASP A 176 -5.84 -22.56 -10.03
C ASP A 176 -5.88 -23.26 -11.39
N ILE A 177 -6.62 -24.37 -11.50
CA ILE A 177 -6.77 -25.12 -12.76
C ILE A 177 -7.43 -24.24 -13.84
N PRO A 178 -8.60 -23.61 -13.62
CA PRO A 178 -9.19 -22.74 -14.63
C PRO A 178 -8.40 -21.45 -14.86
N VAL A 179 -7.56 -21.01 -13.91
CA VAL A 179 -6.61 -19.89 -14.13
C VAL A 179 -5.49 -20.30 -15.08
N ALA A 180 -4.88 -21.48 -14.86
CA ALA A 180 -3.87 -22.07 -15.74
C ALA A 180 -4.38 -22.21 -17.17
N LEU A 181 -5.61 -22.72 -17.32
CA LEU A 181 -6.32 -22.86 -18.60
C LEU A 181 -6.75 -21.53 -19.23
N GLY A 182 -6.68 -20.42 -18.50
CA GLY A 182 -7.07 -19.09 -18.98
C GLY A 182 -8.59 -18.89 -19.07
N THR A 183 -9.37 -19.70 -18.37
CA THR A 183 -10.85 -19.66 -18.36
C THR A 183 -11.42 -18.90 -17.16
N ALA A 184 -10.63 -18.64 -16.12
CA ALA A 184 -11.00 -17.85 -14.94
C ALA A 184 -9.93 -16.80 -14.61
N PRO A 185 -10.31 -15.63 -14.06
CA PRO A 185 -11.67 -15.13 -13.80
C PRO A 185 -12.49 -14.88 -15.07
N ALA A 186 -13.81 -14.80 -14.95
CA ALA A 186 -14.72 -14.49 -16.06
C ALA A 186 -15.63 -13.30 -15.70
N GLY A 187 -16.22 -12.66 -16.72
CA GLY A 187 -17.11 -11.51 -16.53
C GLY A 187 -16.40 -10.18 -16.77
N ASP A 188 -16.82 -9.14 -16.05
CA ASP A 188 -16.30 -7.79 -16.25
C ASP A 188 -14.79 -7.73 -15.96
N TYR A 189 -14.10 -6.98 -16.82
CA TYR A 189 -12.65 -6.78 -16.77
C TYR A 189 -11.84 -8.09 -16.84
N GLU A 190 -12.38 -9.13 -17.51
CA GLU A 190 -11.79 -10.47 -17.52
C GLU A 190 -10.32 -10.51 -17.95
N GLU A 191 -9.90 -9.74 -18.96
CA GLU A 191 -8.51 -9.80 -19.45
C GLU A 191 -7.50 -9.37 -18.38
N ALA A 192 -7.75 -8.23 -17.72
CA ALA A 192 -6.88 -7.68 -16.68
C ALA A 192 -6.93 -8.53 -15.39
N ARG A 193 -8.11 -9.04 -15.03
CA ARG A 193 -8.26 -9.95 -13.87
C ARG A 193 -7.58 -11.31 -14.11
N ARG A 194 -7.71 -11.88 -15.32
CA ARG A 194 -6.99 -13.10 -15.73
C ARG A 194 -5.49 -12.89 -15.73
N TRP A 195 -5.02 -11.73 -16.19
CA TRP A 195 -3.61 -11.37 -16.12
C TRP A 195 -3.11 -11.42 -14.68
N GLY A 196 -3.77 -10.70 -13.76
CA GLY A 196 -3.42 -10.70 -12.35
C GLY A 196 -3.46 -12.10 -11.71
N ALA A 197 -4.50 -12.88 -11.97
CA ALA A 197 -4.63 -14.25 -11.45
C ALA A 197 -3.51 -15.18 -11.97
N ARG A 198 -3.14 -15.08 -13.26
CA ARG A 198 -2.06 -15.88 -13.85
C ARG A 198 -0.69 -15.48 -13.30
N GLN A 199 -0.44 -14.20 -13.04
CA GLN A 199 0.78 -13.76 -12.36
C GLN A 199 0.92 -14.41 -10.98
N GLN A 200 -0.18 -14.46 -10.20
CA GLN A 200 -0.17 -15.09 -8.89
C GLN A 200 0.06 -16.60 -8.98
N LEU A 201 -0.62 -17.28 -9.89
CA LEU A 201 -0.41 -18.71 -10.09
C LEU A 201 1.04 -19.01 -10.49
N TYR A 202 1.63 -18.21 -11.38
CA TYR A 202 3.02 -18.39 -11.78
C TYR A 202 3.98 -18.23 -10.58
N ARG A 203 3.81 -17.16 -9.79
CA ARG A 203 4.57 -16.93 -8.55
C ARG A 203 4.45 -18.12 -7.59
N LYS A 204 3.24 -18.63 -7.41
CA LYS A 204 2.93 -19.75 -6.51
C LYS A 204 3.67 -21.03 -6.92
N VAL A 205 3.70 -21.34 -8.22
CA VAL A 205 4.42 -22.51 -8.74
C VAL A 205 5.93 -22.30 -8.66
N ALA A 206 6.43 -21.08 -8.93
CA ALA A 206 7.85 -20.75 -8.80
C ALA A 206 8.37 -20.97 -7.36
N LEU A 207 7.59 -20.56 -6.34
CA LEU A 207 7.93 -20.75 -4.93
C LEU A 207 7.99 -22.23 -4.51
N GLN A 208 7.31 -23.12 -5.23
CA GLN A 208 7.37 -24.57 -5.04
C GLN A 208 8.51 -25.24 -5.83
N GLY A 209 9.37 -24.47 -6.50
CA GLY A 209 10.45 -24.99 -7.33
C GLY A 209 10.04 -25.35 -8.76
N GLY A 210 8.86 -24.92 -9.21
CA GLY A 210 8.41 -25.09 -10.60
C GLY A 210 7.64 -26.37 -10.91
N GLU A 211 7.41 -27.23 -9.90
CA GLU A 211 6.68 -28.49 -10.04
C GLU A 211 5.59 -28.62 -8.98
N THR A 212 4.43 -29.15 -9.37
CA THR A 212 3.27 -29.37 -8.52
C THR A 212 2.68 -30.77 -8.77
N ASP A 213 1.67 -31.16 -7.99
CA ASP A 213 0.94 -32.41 -8.24
C ASP A 213 -0.07 -32.31 -9.42
N THR A 214 -0.10 -31.18 -10.14
CA THR A 214 -1.11 -30.89 -11.18
C THR A 214 -0.46 -30.58 -12.53
N LEU A 215 -0.43 -31.56 -13.44
CA LEU A 215 0.18 -31.46 -14.76
C LEU A 215 -0.26 -30.22 -15.58
N VAL A 216 -1.52 -29.81 -15.45
CA VAL A 216 -2.04 -28.61 -16.15
C VAL A 216 -1.38 -27.33 -15.65
N VAL A 217 -1.15 -27.24 -14.34
CA VAL A 217 -0.50 -26.09 -13.69
C VAL A 217 1.00 -26.07 -14.02
N ASP A 218 1.66 -27.23 -13.99
CA ASP A 218 3.07 -27.35 -14.38
C ASP A 218 3.28 -26.97 -15.85
N SER A 219 2.40 -27.45 -16.73
CA SER A 219 2.43 -27.11 -18.16
C SER A 219 2.21 -25.62 -18.40
N PHE A 220 1.32 -25.00 -17.62
CA PHE A 220 1.15 -23.55 -17.63
C PHE A 220 2.46 -22.86 -17.24
N TYR A 221 3.07 -23.20 -16.10
CA TYR A 221 4.30 -22.58 -15.61
C TYR A 221 5.42 -22.65 -16.66
N VAL A 222 5.73 -23.85 -17.17
CA VAL A 222 6.76 -24.05 -18.21
C VAL A 222 6.44 -23.26 -19.48
N SER A 223 5.18 -23.20 -19.89
CA SER A 223 4.80 -22.45 -21.10
C SER A 223 4.93 -20.93 -20.96
N GLN A 224 4.94 -20.40 -19.74
CA GLN A 224 4.99 -18.97 -19.48
C GLN A 224 6.40 -18.45 -19.15
N SER A 225 7.40 -19.33 -18.93
CA SER A 225 8.74 -18.93 -18.46
C SER A 225 9.40 -17.87 -19.34
N ASP A 226 9.34 -18.05 -20.66
CA ASP A 226 9.94 -17.13 -21.64
C ASP A 226 8.92 -16.11 -22.19
N SER A 227 7.72 -16.07 -21.60
CA SER A 227 6.69 -15.10 -21.97
C SER A 227 6.83 -13.80 -21.17
N LEU A 228 6.14 -12.74 -21.60
CA LEU A 228 6.05 -11.49 -20.83
C LEU A 228 5.68 -11.72 -19.36
N LEU A 229 4.83 -12.71 -19.06
CA LEU A 229 4.41 -13.02 -17.70
C LEU A 229 5.57 -13.56 -16.85
N GLY A 230 6.34 -14.51 -17.38
CA GLY A 230 7.49 -15.09 -16.68
C GLY A 230 8.62 -14.07 -16.52
N LEU A 231 8.90 -13.29 -17.57
CA LEU A 231 9.94 -12.25 -17.53
C LEU A 231 9.59 -11.11 -16.54
N LEU A 232 8.32 -10.71 -16.46
CA LEU A 232 7.87 -9.76 -15.43
C LEU A 232 7.95 -10.35 -14.02
N TYR A 233 7.74 -11.66 -13.85
CA TYR A 233 7.97 -12.31 -12.56
C TYR A 233 9.44 -12.23 -12.15
N GLU A 234 10.39 -12.49 -13.06
CA GLU A 234 11.82 -12.36 -12.77
C GLU A 234 12.19 -10.92 -12.35
N ILE A 235 11.60 -9.90 -13.00
CA ILE A 235 11.77 -8.50 -12.59
C ILE A 235 11.24 -8.25 -11.18
N GLU A 236 10.04 -8.77 -10.86
CA GLU A 236 9.48 -8.65 -9.51
C GLU A 236 10.30 -9.39 -8.45
N ALA A 237 10.80 -10.59 -8.76
CA ALA A 237 11.69 -11.34 -7.88
C ALA A 237 13.01 -10.59 -7.67
N GLY A 238 13.63 -10.10 -8.74
CA GLY A 238 14.85 -9.28 -8.67
C GLY A 238 14.68 -8.03 -7.81
N LYS A 239 13.51 -7.38 -7.86
CA LYS A 239 13.19 -6.24 -6.98
C LYS A 239 13.16 -6.58 -5.49
N GLN A 240 12.79 -7.81 -5.12
CA GLN A 240 12.81 -8.26 -3.73
C GLN A 240 14.25 -8.41 -3.21
N HIS A 241 15.17 -8.80 -4.09
CA HIS A 241 16.58 -8.99 -3.77
C HIS A 241 17.42 -7.71 -3.81
N LEU A 242 16.87 -6.58 -4.31
CA LEU A 242 17.61 -5.32 -4.46
C LEU A 242 18.30 -4.83 -3.17
N PHE A 243 17.67 -5.05 -2.01
CA PHE A 243 18.16 -4.57 -0.72
C PHE A 243 18.72 -5.69 0.15
N GLU A 244 18.90 -6.89 -0.40
CA GLU A 244 19.52 -7.99 0.31
C GLU A 244 21.04 -7.81 0.38
N GLN A 245 21.56 -7.76 1.61
CA GLN A 245 22.99 -7.66 1.86
C GLN A 245 23.64 -9.04 1.78
N SER A 246 24.80 -9.11 1.14
CA SER A 246 25.65 -10.29 1.17
C SER A 246 26.09 -10.63 2.60
N GLU A 247 26.42 -11.90 2.84
CA GLU A 247 26.94 -12.34 4.14
C GLU A 247 28.21 -11.56 4.55
N THR A 248 29.02 -11.15 3.57
CA THR A 248 30.24 -10.36 3.82
C THR A 248 29.90 -8.95 4.32
N GLU A 249 28.95 -8.27 3.68
CA GLU A 249 28.52 -6.92 4.10
C GLU A 249 27.86 -6.96 5.47
N GLN A 250 27.01 -7.95 5.73
CA GLN A 250 26.38 -8.13 7.05
C GLN A 250 27.44 -8.28 8.16
N GLN A 251 28.49 -9.07 7.92
CA GLN A 251 29.60 -9.22 8.86
C GLN A 251 30.37 -7.90 9.07
N GLN A 252 30.59 -7.11 8.01
CA GLN A 252 31.23 -5.80 8.11
C GLN A 252 30.38 -4.78 8.87
N VAL A 253 29.06 -4.74 8.64
CA VAL A 253 28.13 -3.88 9.39
C VAL A 253 28.18 -4.21 10.88
N VAL A 254 28.18 -5.49 11.26
CA VAL A 254 28.28 -5.92 12.65
C VAL A 254 29.63 -5.54 13.27
N ALA A 255 30.74 -5.75 12.55
CA ALA A 255 32.07 -5.39 13.02
C ALA A 255 32.20 -3.87 13.25
N LEU A 256 31.80 -3.06 12.27
CA LEU A 256 31.84 -1.59 12.38
C LEU A 256 30.91 -1.07 13.48
N SER A 257 29.73 -1.68 13.68
CA SER A 257 28.84 -1.34 14.79
C SER A 257 29.50 -1.65 16.15
N HIS A 258 30.18 -2.78 16.26
CA HIS A 258 30.91 -3.15 17.49
C HIS A 258 32.05 -2.18 17.79
N ASP A 259 32.85 -1.83 16.77
CA ASP A 259 33.96 -0.89 16.90
C ASP A 259 33.47 0.51 17.28
N ARG A 260 32.35 0.96 16.70
CA ARG A 260 31.67 2.21 17.06
C ARG A 260 31.30 2.23 18.53
N ASP A 261 30.60 1.20 19.00
CA ASP A 261 30.10 1.14 20.37
C ASP A 261 31.26 1.09 21.38
N SER A 262 32.30 0.32 21.08
CA SER A 262 33.55 0.26 21.86
C SER A 262 34.24 1.62 21.94
N LEU A 263 34.33 2.34 20.83
CA LEU A 263 34.98 3.65 20.74
C LEU A 263 34.20 4.73 21.48
N VAL A 264 32.86 4.75 21.35
CA VAL A 264 31.96 5.65 22.11
C VAL A 264 32.08 5.41 23.61
N GLN A 265 32.12 4.16 24.06
CA GLN A 265 32.30 3.84 25.48
C GLN A 265 33.64 4.34 26.01
N ARG A 266 34.73 4.15 25.25
CA ARG A 266 36.08 4.61 25.63
C ARG A 266 36.17 6.13 25.70
N LEU A 267 35.62 6.84 24.71
CA LEU A 267 35.59 8.31 24.70
C LEU A 267 34.75 8.84 25.88
N THR A 268 33.59 8.26 26.15
CA THR A 268 32.73 8.67 27.27
C THR A 268 33.42 8.46 28.64
N ALA A 269 34.11 7.33 28.82
CA ALA A 269 34.87 7.05 30.03
C ALA A 269 36.03 8.05 30.20
N LEU A 270 36.74 8.35 29.11
CA LEU A 270 37.86 9.28 29.12
C LEU A 270 37.39 10.72 29.40
N ASP A 271 36.31 11.17 28.76
CA ASP A 271 35.72 12.49 28.98
C ASP A 271 35.24 12.68 30.43
N SER A 272 34.77 11.60 31.09
CA SER A 272 34.42 11.63 32.52
C SER A 272 35.63 11.83 33.44
N MET A 273 36.84 11.51 32.98
CA MET A 273 38.09 11.64 33.72
C MET A 273 38.84 12.95 33.44
N LEU A 274 38.46 13.70 32.39
CA LEU A 274 39.15 14.92 31.94
C LEU A 274 39.16 16.08 32.95
N VAL A 275 38.28 16.05 33.95
CA VAL A 275 38.18 17.10 34.98
C VAL A 275 39.44 17.21 35.85
N VAL A 276 40.29 16.17 35.89
CA VAL A 276 41.53 16.12 36.70
C VAL A 276 42.73 15.57 35.89
N ALA A 277 42.65 15.62 34.56
CA ALA A 277 43.52 14.85 33.68
C ALA A 277 44.93 15.43 33.45
N GLU A 278 45.92 14.53 33.39
CA GLU A 278 47.31 14.81 32.99
C GLU A 278 47.46 14.89 31.44
N GLU A 279 48.59 15.41 30.95
CA GLU A 279 48.87 15.62 29.51
C GLU A 279 48.69 14.34 28.66
N ASP A 280 49.04 13.17 29.20
CA ASP A 280 48.90 11.85 28.54
C ASP A 280 47.44 11.46 28.25
N VAL A 281 46.48 11.95 29.06
CA VAL A 281 45.05 11.68 28.88
C VAL A 281 44.50 12.44 27.67
N TRP A 282 45.00 13.65 27.43
CA TRP A 282 44.66 14.45 26.24
C TRP A 282 45.21 13.80 24.97
N ALA A 283 46.46 13.32 24.99
CA ALA A 283 47.05 12.61 23.84
C ALA A 283 46.29 11.30 23.50
N LEU A 284 45.84 10.56 24.52
CA LEU A 284 45.01 9.37 24.32
C LEU A 284 43.63 9.73 23.73
N ARG A 285 43.05 10.85 24.16
CA ARG A 285 41.77 11.35 23.62
C ARG A 285 41.88 11.67 22.14
N ASP A 286 42.92 12.40 21.74
CA ASP A 286 43.17 12.76 20.34
C ASP A 286 43.35 11.50 19.47
N THR A 287 44.05 10.49 20.00
CA THR A 287 44.20 9.18 19.33
C THR A 287 42.84 8.48 19.12
N LEU A 288 41.93 8.53 20.11
CA LEU A 288 40.60 7.95 19.97
C LEU A 288 39.71 8.72 18.99
N LEU A 289 39.85 10.05 18.92
CA LEU A 289 39.15 10.87 17.92
C LEU A 289 39.65 10.61 16.50
N GLU A 290 40.95 10.40 16.32
CA GLU A 290 41.50 9.98 15.01
C GLU A 290 40.93 8.62 14.58
N LYS A 291 40.87 7.66 15.50
CA LYS A 291 40.20 6.37 15.25
C LYS A 291 38.71 6.51 14.94
N ALA A 292 38.01 7.45 15.59
CA ALA A 292 36.63 7.77 15.26
C ALA A 292 36.52 8.24 13.81
N GLY A 293 37.41 9.13 13.39
CA GLY A 293 37.48 9.65 12.02
C GLY A 293 37.69 8.54 10.99
N LEU A 294 38.59 7.60 11.24
CA LEU A 294 38.81 6.43 10.39
C LEU A 294 37.56 5.53 10.34
N LEU A 295 36.93 5.27 11.48
CA LEU A 295 35.72 4.46 11.54
C LEU A 295 34.56 5.09 10.75
N PHE A 296 34.41 6.41 10.78
CA PHE A 296 33.42 7.10 9.95
C PHE A 296 33.72 6.93 8.45
N GLN A 297 34.99 6.99 8.04
CA GLN A 297 35.39 6.74 6.66
C GLN A 297 35.09 5.29 6.23
N ASP A 298 35.29 4.32 7.11
CA ASP A 298 34.98 2.91 6.84
C ASP A 298 33.46 2.68 6.69
N ILE A 299 32.65 3.31 7.55
CA ILE A 299 31.18 3.27 7.46
C ILE A 299 30.70 3.92 6.16
N ASP A 300 31.20 5.11 5.82
CA ASP A 300 30.85 5.82 4.58
C ASP A 300 31.26 5.01 3.35
N SER A 301 32.43 4.34 3.39
CA SER A 301 32.90 3.49 2.29
C SER A 301 32.02 2.25 2.10
N LEU A 302 31.59 1.63 3.19
CA LEU A 302 30.67 0.48 3.13
C LEU A 302 29.27 0.90 2.63
N ASP A 303 28.76 2.05 3.08
CA ASP A 303 27.49 2.61 2.59
C ASP A 303 27.55 2.93 1.08
N GLN A 304 28.66 3.50 0.61
CA GLN A 304 28.88 3.75 -0.82
C GLN A 304 28.94 2.46 -1.64
N LEU A 305 29.57 1.41 -1.10
CA LEU A 305 29.65 0.10 -1.75
C LEU A 305 28.26 -0.52 -1.87
N ILE A 306 27.52 -0.62 -0.77
CA ILE A 306 26.16 -1.17 -0.74
C ILE A 306 25.25 -0.41 -1.73
N LYS A 307 25.29 0.93 -1.71
CA LYS A 307 24.50 1.75 -2.64
C LYS A 307 24.88 1.52 -4.10
N ALA A 308 26.17 1.40 -4.41
CA ALA A 308 26.61 1.13 -5.77
C ALA A 308 26.09 -0.22 -6.28
N GLU A 309 26.06 -1.25 -5.43
CA GLU A 309 25.49 -2.55 -5.77
C GLU A 309 23.97 -2.47 -6.01
N ILE A 310 23.23 -1.78 -5.14
CA ILE A 310 21.78 -1.53 -5.31
C ILE A 310 21.51 -0.82 -6.65
N TYR A 311 22.26 0.25 -6.96
CA TYR A 311 22.04 1.04 -8.16
C TYR A 311 22.35 0.26 -9.44
N ALA A 312 23.43 -0.53 -9.43
CA ALA A 312 23.78 -1.39 -10.56
C ALA A 312 22.74 -2.51 -10.77
N ALA A 313 22.24 -3.12 -9.70
CA ALA A 313 21.18 -4.12 -9.79
C ALA A 313 19.87 -3.50 -10.30
N ALA A 314 19.52 -2.29 -9.84
CA ALA A 314 18.34 -1.57 -10.31
C ALA A 314 18.46 -1.17 -11.80
N GLU A 315 19.64 -0.79 -12.27
CA GLU A 315 19.93 -0.49 -13.68
C GLU A 315 19.73 -1.73 -14.55
N ASN A 316 20.29 -2.88 -14.16
CA ASN A 316 20.09 -4.14 -14.89
C ASN A 316 18.60 -4.52 -15.00
N LEU A 317 17.86 -4.42 -13.90
CA LEU A 317 16.41 -4.69 -13.91
C LEU A 317 15.63 -3.69 -14.76
N ALA A 318 16.07 -2.43 -14.81
CA ALA A 318 15.46 -1.41 -15.66
C ALA A 318 15.68 -1.75 -17.15
N ASP A 319 16.90 -2.14 -17.52
CA ASP A 319 17.23 -2.57 -18.88
C ASP A 319 16.43 -3.82 -19.30
N ASP A 320 16.33 -4.81 -18.41
CA ASP A 320 15.52 -6.01 -18.65
C ASP A 320 14.03 -5.67 -18.82
N ASN A 321 13.52 -4.73 -18.02
CA ASN A 321 12.13 -4.26 -18.11
C ASN A 321 11.86 -3.48 -19.41
N ASP A 322 12.77 -2.58 -19.79
CA ASP A 322 12.62 -1.72 -20.98
C ASP A 322 12.78 -2.51 -22.30
N ALA A 323 13.34 -3.72 -22.25
CA ALA A 323 13.36 -4.64 -23.37
C ALA A 323 12.01 -5.36 -23.61
N LEU A 324 11.07 -5.26 -22.68
CA LEU A 324 9.74 -5.88 -22.77
C LEU A 324 8.71 -4.88 -23.31
N GLU A 325 7.72 -5.39 -24.04
CA GLU A 325 6.64 -4.58 -24.60
C GLU A 325 5.29 -5.28 -24.42
N SER A 326 4.23 -4.49 -24.27
CA SER A 326 2.87 -5.02 -24.27
C SER A 326 1.88 -4.09 -24.97
N ALA A 327 1.02 -4.67 -25.81
CA ALA A 327 -0.11 -3.96 -26.39
C ALA A 327 -1.32 -3.86 -25.43
N LYS A 328 -1.26 -4.51 -24.26
CA LYS A 328 -2.35 -4.55 -23.28
C LYS A 328 -2.11 -3.54 -22.18
N GLY A 329 -3.05 -2.60 -21.99
CA GLY A 329 -2.90 -1.47 -21.06
C GLY A 329 -2.49 -1.87 -19.64
N TYR A 330 -3.11 -2.90 -19.05
CA TYR A 330 -2.78 -3.36 -17.69
C TYR A 330 -1.34 -3.89 -17.55
N ALA A 331 -0.79 -4.53 -18.59
CA ALA A 331 0.58 -5.04 -18.57
C ALA A 331 1.58 -3.93 -18.95
N GLN A 332 1.20 -3.03 -19.86
CA GLN A 332 2.00 -1.84 -20.16
C GLN A 332 2.14 -0.93 -18.93
N ASN A 333 1.07 -0.73 -18.16
CA ASN A 333 1.14 0.02 -16.91
C ASN A 333 2.15 -0.59 -15.92
N GLU A 334 2.35 -1.91 -15.93
CA GLU A 334 3.33 -2.59 -15.07
C GLU A 334 4.74 -2.26 -15.49
N LEU A 335 5.01 -2.35 -16.80
CA LEU A 335 6.28 -1.96 -17.41
C LEU A 335 6.59 -0.48 -17.12
N ASP A 336 5.61 0.40 -17.28
CA ASP A 336 5.78 1.85 -17.06
C ASP A 336 6.09 2.15 -15.58
N VAL A 337 5.34 1.54 -14.64
CA VAL A 337 5.58 1.73 -13.20
C VAL A 337 6.93 1.15 -12.78
N ASN A 338 7.31 -0.02 -13.29
CA ASN A 338 8.61 -0.63 -13.03
C ASN A 338 9.75 0.24 -13.58
N SER A 339 9.64 0.71 -14.81
CA SER A 339 10.64 1.59 -15.43
C SER A 339 10.84 2.86 -14.61
N ILE A 340 9.75 3.51 -14.16
CA ILE A 340 9.83 4.70 -13.30
C ILE A 340 10.50 4.38 -11.96
N TYR A 341 10.10 3.30 -11.28
CA TYR A 341 10.66 2.92 -9.99
C TYR A 341 12.16 2.58 -10.09
N LEU A 342 12.52 1.69 -11.02
CA LEU A 342 13.88 1.17 -11.18
C LEU A 342 14.85 2.25 -11.67
N SER A 343 14.46 3.07 -12.66
CA SER A 343 15.31 4.18 -13.14
C SER A 343 15.55 5.26 -12.09
N THR A 344 14.56 5.53 -11.24
CA THR A 344 14.69 6.47 -10.10
C THR A 344 15.71 5.92 -9.10
N LEU A 345 15.60 4.64 -8.75
CA LEU A 345 16.54 3.98 -7.84
C LEU A 345 17.95 3.90 -8.43
N ALA A 346 18.10 3.48 -9.69
CA ALA A 346 19.38 3.38 -10.40
C ALA A 346 20.12 4.73 -10.48
N SER A 347 19.36 5.83 -10.57
CA SER A 347 19.92 7.19 -10.59
C SER A 347 20.31 7.71 -9.20
N GLY A 348 20.03 6.96 -8.13
CA GLY A 348 20.30 7.36 -6.75
C GLY A 348 19.52 8.60 -6.30
N VAL A 349 18.38 8.89 -6.93
CA VAL A 349 17.51 10.02 -6.56
C VAL A 349 16.30 9.53 -5.77
N ASP A 350 15.79 10.38 -4.89
CA ASP A 350 14.63 10.12 -4.02
C ASP A 350 13.38 10.88 -4.47
N THR A 351 13.42 11.49 -5.65
CA THR A 351 12.34 12.32 -6.20
C THR A 351 12.02 11.94 -7.64
N PHE A 352 10.73 12.02 -7.98
CA PHE A 352 10.27 11.82 -9.34
C PHE A 352 10.30 13.14 -10.13
N SER A 353 10.70 13.07 -11.39
CA SER A 353 10.56 14.18 -12.34
C SER A 353 9.09 14.50 -12.62
N SER A 354 8.81 15.68 -13.17
CA SER A 354 7.45 16.07 -13.56
C SER A 354 6.83 15.13 -14.61
N VAL A 355 7.65 14.55 -15.49
CA VAL A 355 7.21 13.56 -16.49
C VAL A 355 6.82 12.25 -15.81
N GLN A 356 7.66 11.74 -14.90
CA GLN A 356 7.36 10.53 -14.12
C GLN A 356 6.10 10.71 -13.26
N LEU A 357 5.94 11.86 -12.60
CA LEU A 357 4.73 12.18 -11.83
C LEU A 357 3.48 12.23 -12.71
N SER A 358 3.57 12.80 -13.91
CA SER A 358 2.45 12.83 -14.87
C SER A 358 2.07 11.44 -15.38
N ALA A 359 3.06 10.57 -15.63
CA ALA A 359 2.85 9.19 -16.04
C ALA A 359 2.19 8.37 -14.93
N LEU A 360 2.75 8.42 -13.70
CA LEU A 360 2.16 7.79 -12.53
C LEU A 360 0.74 8.29 -12.26
N GLY A 361 0.49 9.61 -12.40
CA GLY A 361 -0.84 10.20 -12.27
C GLY A 361 -1.84 9.61 -13.27
N SER A 362 -1.43 9.48 -14.52
CA SER A 362 -2.27 8.91 -15.59
C SER A 362 -2.62 7.45 -15.34
N ILE A 363 -1.71 6.67 -14.76
CA ILE A 363 -1.96 5.27 -14.36
C ILE A 363 -2.85 5.22 -13.10
N ALA A 364 -2.57 6.05 -12.11
CA ALA A 364 -3.32 6.11 -10.85
C ALA A 364 -4.80 6.49 -11.03
N GLU A 365 -5.11 7.28 -12.06
CA GLU A 365 -6.48 7.68 -12.42
C GLU A 365 -7.29 6.57 -13.12
N GLN A 366 -6.65 5.49 -13.58
CA GLN A 366 -7.36 4.39 -14.23
C GLN A 366 -8.21 3.60 -13.22
N CYS A 367 -9.28 2.95 -13.71
CA CYS A 367 -10.00 1.96 -12.92
C CYS A 367 -9.07 0.80 -12.58
N LEU A 368 -9.05 0.40 -11.31
CA LEU A 368 -8.21 -0.70 -10.79
C LEU A 368 -8.44 -2.04 -11.53
N TYR A 369 -9.66 -2.31 -11.96
CA TYR A 369 -9.99 -3.56 -12.64
C TYR A 369 -9.56 -3.55 -14.11
N SER A 370 -9.47 -2.40 -14.77
CA SER A 370 -9.00 -2.30 -16.17
C SER A 370 -7.50 -2.03 -16.28
N GLY A 371 -6.97 -1.20 -15.38
CA GLY A 371 -5.55 -0.82 -15.33
C GLY A 371 -4.68 -1.83 -14.58
N GLY A 372 -5.30 -2.74 -13.83
CA GLY A 372 -4.62 -3.83 -13.12
C GLY A 372 -3.88 -3.37 -11.85
N ARG A 373 -3.11 -4.30 -11.29
CA ARG A 373 -2.27 -4.12 -10.09
C ARG A 373 -1.37 -2.87 -10.13
N PRO A 374 -0.76 -2.49 -11.28
CA PRO A 374 0.09 -1.29 -11.34
C PRO A 374 -0.60 0.02 -10.95
N VAL A 375 -1.94 0.10 -11.02
CA VAL A 375 -2.70 1.25 -10.53
C VAL A 375 -2.48 1.47 -9.03
N TYR A 376 -2.42 0.41 -8.23
CA TYR A 376 -2.12 0.52 -6.79
C TYR A 376 -0.69 0.97 -6.55
N LYS A 377 0.27 0.38 -7.27
CA LYS A 377 1.68 0.77 -7.20
C LYS A 377 1.85 2.25 -7.55
N ALA A 378 1.22 2.73 -8.62
CA ALA A 378 1.28 4.13 -9.03
C ALA A 378 0.70 5.08 -7.96
N ARG A 379 -0.47 4.74 -7.39
CA ARG A 379 -1.07 5.51 -6.29
C ARG A 379 -0.18 5.55 -5.05
N HIS A 380 0.49 4.44 -4.73
CA HIS A 380 1.42 4.38 -3.61
C HIS A 380 2.67 5.24 -3.87
N LEU A 381 3.26 5.17 -5.06
CA LEU A 381 4.42 5.99 -5.43
C LEU A 381 4.09 7.48 -5.42
N LEU A 382 2.87 7.87 -5.78
CA LEU A 382 2.40 9.26 -5.68
C LEU A 382 2.11 9.71 -4.24
N HIS A 383 1.84 8.78 -3.32
CA HIS A 383 1.62 9.10 -1.91
C HIS A 383 2.90 9.58 -1.22
N LEU A 384 4.08 9.10 -1.64
CA LEU A 384 5.38 9.53 -1.11
C LEU A 384 5.59 11.05 -1.20
N PRO A 385 5.39 11.71 -2.36
CA PRO A 385 5.43 13.16 -2.46
C PRO A 385 4.12 13.86 -2.06
N TYR A 386 2.96 13.19 -2.12
CA TYR A 386 1.63 13.79 -1.92
C TYR A 386 0.72 12.96 -1.02
N PRO A 387 0.87 13.04 0.31
CA PRO A 387 0.12 12.20 1.25
C PRO A 387 -1.41 12.41 1.19
N ASP A 388 -1.87 13.58 0.76
CA ASP A 388 -3.31 13.93 0.66
C ASP A 388 -3.95 13.56 -0.71
N SER A 389 -3.20 12.96 -1.64
CA SER A 389 -3.64 12.72 -3.02
C SER A 389 -4.44 11.44 -3.26
N LEU A 390 -4.67 10.63 -2.23
CA LEU A 390 -5.42 9.37 -2.32
C LEU A 390 -6.92 9.67 -2.49
N ARG A 391 -7.29 10.08 -3.70
CA ARG A 391 -8.67 10.17 -4.12
C ARG A 391 -9.20 8.80 -4.52
N VAL A 392 -10.37 8.52 -3.97
CA VAL A 392 -11.37 7.48 -4.26
C VAL A 392 -11.25 6.92 -5.67
N ASP A 393 -11.27 5.59 -5.79
CA ASP A 393 -11.35 4.82 -7.05
C ASP A 393 -12.24 5.51 -8.08
N PRO A 394 -11.67 6.31 -9.01
CA PRO A 394 -12.48 7.01 -9.97
C PRO A 394 -12.97 5.98 -10.98
N GLY A 395 -14.22 5.57 -10.87
CA GLY A 395 -14.97 5.10 -12.03
C GLY A 395 -14.90 3.63 -12.41
N CYS A 396 -14.51 2.70 -11.54
CA CYS A 396 -14.78 1.28 -11.84
C CYS A 396 -16.29 0.96 -11.92
N PHE A 397 -17.12 1.81 -11.31
CA PHE A 397 -18.57 1.71 -11.39
C PHE A 397 -19.21 3.08 -11.58
N GLN A 398 -19.06 3.68 -12.77
CA GLN A 398 -20.01 4.71 -13.21
C GLN A 398 -21.45 4.14 -13.38
N ALA A 399 -21.65 2.82 -13.25
CA ALA A 399 -22.97 2.19 -13.23
C ALA A 399 -23.55 1.92 -11.81
N LEU A 400 -22.74 1.76 -10.75
CA LEU A 400 -23.27 1.60 -9.38
C LEU A 400 -23.51 2.94 -8.67
N ALA A 401 -22.77 3.98 -9.06
CA ALA A 401 -22.97 5.33 -8.53
C ALA A 401 -24.36 5.92 -8.84
N GLU A 402 -25.08 5.38 -9.84
CA GLU A 402 -26.46 5.81 -10.15
C GLU A 402 -27.52 5.04 -9.33
N ALA A 403 -27.20 3.85 -8.81
CA ALA A 403 -28.09 3.09 -7.93
C ALA A 403 -27.96 3.53 -6.45
N GLU A 404 -26.75 3.89 -6.01
CA GLU A 404 -26.49 4.38 -4.65
C GLU A 404 -26.86 5.87 -4.44
N ALA A 405 -27.04 6.63 -5.53
CA ALA A 405 -27.44 8.04 -5.47
C ALA A 405 -28.89 8.26 -4.99
N THR A 406 -29.70 7.22 -4.88
CA THR A 406 -31.12 7.36 -4.53
C THR A 406 -31.41 7.53 -3.03
N ASN A 407 -30.41 7.42 -2.13
CA ASN A 407 -30.62 7.58 -0.68
C ASN A 407 -29.67 8.55 0.04
N ILE A 408 -28.84 9.33 -0.68
CA ILE A 408 -28.03 10.43 -0.08
C ILE A 408 -28.29 11.75 -0.82
N ALA A 409 -29.54 12.00 -1.21
CA ALA A 409 -29.96 13.29 -1.74
C ALA A 409 -30.32 14.27 -0.60
N ALA A 410 -29.35 14.64 0.23
CA ALA A 410 -29.52 15.80 1.14
C ALA A 410 -28.23 16.52 1.56
N THR A 411 -27.03 15.96 1.38
CA THR A 411 -25.79 16.61 1.88
C THR A 411 -24.62 16.67 0.90
N GLU A 412 -24.72 16.06 -0.30
CA GLU A 412 -23.58 16.01 -1.24
C GLU A 412 -23.54 17.17 -2.26
N LYS A 413 -24.50 18.10 -2.20
CA LYS A 413 -24.57 19.22 -3.17
C LYS A 413 -23.51 20.31 -2.96
N GLU A 414 -22.77 20.26 -1.85
CA GLU A 414 -21.66 21.19 -1.57
C GLU A 414 -20.26 20.60 -1.86
N ARG A 415 -20.15 19.30 -2.19
CA ARG A 415 -18.87 18.63 -2.50
C ARG A 415 -18.58 18.39 -3.98
N ARG A 416 -19.55 18.60 -4.87
CA ARG A 416 -19.32 18.63 -6.33
C ARG A 416 -18.87 20.02 -6.80
N THR A 417 -17.71 20.45 -6.33
CA THR A 417 -16.87 21.33 -7.14
C THR A 417 -15.74 20.45 -7.70
N VAL A 418 -15.65 20.44 -9.02
CA VAL A 418 -14.53 19.86 -9.78
C VAL A 418 -13.27 20.61 -9.34
N ALA A 419 -12.64 20.13 -8.27
CA ALA A 419 -11.31 20.57 -7.89
C ALA A 419 -10.35 19.89 -8.87
N THR A 420 -10.07 20.58 -9.98
CA THR A 420 -8.81 20.48 -10.70
C THR A 420 -7.70 20.36 -9.68
N SER A 421 -6.93 19.27 -9.76
CA SER A 421 -5.77 19.02 -8.92
C SER A 421 -4.93 20.29 -8.79
N PRO A 422 -4.66 20.83 -7.58
CA PRO A 422 -3.75 21.95 -7.47
C PRO A 422 -2.35 21.44 -7.87
N LEU A 423 -1.90 21.86 -9.05
CA LEU A 423 -0.52 21.74 -9.47
C LEU A 423 0.40 22.22 -8.34
N PRO A 424 1.56 21.58 -8.10
CA PRO A 424 2.51 22.04 -7.10
C PRO A 424 2.84 23.52 -7.30
N LEU A 425 2.75 24.29 -6.23
CA LEU A 425 3.12 25.71 -6.22
C LEU A 425 4.65 25.83 -6.22
N ASP A 426 5.24 26.25 -7.34
CA ASP A 426 6.64 26.68 -7.34
C ASP A 426 6.72 28.08 -6.72
N TRP A 427 7.58 28.25 -5.72
CA TRP A 427 7.82 29.54 -5.07
C TRP A 427 9.28 29.70 -4.67
N LYS A 428 9.79 30.92 -4.69
CA LYS A 428 11.20 31.24 -4.37
C LYS A 428 11.28 32.32 -3.31
N VAL A 429 12.34 32.27 -2.51
CA VAL A 429 12.65 33.31 -1.52
C VAL A 429 14.05 33.85 -1.79
N TYR A 430 14.17 35.17 -1.91
CA TYR A 430 15.45 35.83 -2.16
C TYR A 430 15.46 37.27 -1.63
N PRO A 431 16.64 37.83 -1.30
CA PRO A 431 17.91 37.12 -1.15
C PRO A 431 17.90 36.19 0.07
N ASN A 432 18.67 35.12 0.05
CA ASN A 432 18.92 34.27 1.22
C ASN A 432 20.42 33.90 1.22
N PRO A 433 21.25 34.47 2.11
CA PRO A 433 20.88 35.27 3.28
C PRO A 433 20.33 36.68 2.97
N ALA A 434 19.41 37.18 3.81
CA ALA A 434 18.78 38.49 3.71
C ALA A 434 19.25 39.46 4.79
N ARG A 435 19.13 40.78 4.55
CA ARG A 435 19.48 41.81 5.53
C ARG A 435 18.26 42.56 6.07
N ASN A 436 17.58 43.28 5.19
CA ASN A 436 16.47 44.16 5.56
C ASN A 436 15.13 43.69 5.00
N VAL A 437 15.16 42.97 3.88
CA VAL A 437 13.96 42.61 3.12
C VAL A 437 14.08 41.20 2.57
N LEU A 438 12.99 40.45 2.62
CA LEU A 438 12.81 39.19 1.88
C LEU A 438 11.77 39.39 0.79
N GLN A 439 12.08 38.92 -0.41
CA GLN A 439 11.13 38.79 -1.50
C GLN A 439 10.72 37.34 -1.68
N ILE A 440 9.42 37.15 -1.88
CA ILE A 440 8.80 35.85 -2.06
C ILE A 440 8.07 35.89 -3.39
N GLU A 441 8.54 35.09 -4.33
CA GLU A 441 7.96 34.94 -5.66
C GLU A 441 7.11 33.68 -5.67
N ILE A 442 5.84 33.82 -6.07
CA ILE A 442 4.86 32.73 -6.09
C ILE A 442 4.35 32.60 -7.53
N VAL A 443 4.49 31.41 -8.11
CA VAL A 443 4.22 31.20 -9.54
C VAL A 443 2.73 30.99 -9.85
N ASN A 444 1.91 30.50 -8.90
CA ASN A 444 0.46 30.29 -9.12
C ASN A 444 -0.41 31.13 -8.17
N ALA A 445 -1.55 31.60 -8.68
CA ALA A 445 -2.49 32.43 -7.96
C ALA A 445 -3.43 31.58 -7.08
N THR A 446 -3.11 31.47 -5.80
CA THR A 446 -4.04 31.00 -4.77
C THR A 446 -3.93 31.89 -3.53
N PRO A 447 -5.00 32.02 -2.72
CA PRO A 447 -4.92 32.68 -1.43
C PRO A 447 -3.93 31.94 -0.53
N VAL A 448 -2.88 32.64 -0.08
CA VAL A 448 -1.84 32.07 0.78
C VAL A 448 -1.62 32.93 2.01
N THR A 449 -1.35 32.26 3.13
CA THR A 449 -0.81 32.85 4.35
C THR A 449 0.66 32.50 4.43
N ILE A 450 1.49 33.52 4.54
CA ILE A 450 2.93 33.39 4.71
C ILE A 450 3.27 33.81 6.12
N ALA A 451 3.98 32.97 6.85
CA ALA A 451 4.45 33.24 8.21
C ALA A 451 5.97 33.07 8.31
N LEU A 452 6.64 34.01 8.99
CA LEU A 452 8.05 33.87 9.36
C LEU A 452 8.12 33.44 10.82
N LEU A 453 8.77 32.31 11.08
CA LEU A 453 8.91 31.70 12.40
C LEU A 453 10.36 31.74 12.88
N ASP A 454 10.55 31.84 14.21
CA ASP A 454 11.84 31.55 14.81
C ASP A 454 12.12 30.03 14.89
N MET A 455 13.33 29.66 15.31
CA MET A 455 13.73 28.25 15.46
C MET A 455 12.95 27.48 16.55
N HIS A 456 12.16 28.18 17.38
CA HIS A 456 11.27 27.57 18.38
C HIS A 456 9.82 27.47 17.87
N GLY A 457 9.57 27.78 16.59
CA GLY A 457 8.24 27.73 15.97
C GLY A 457 7.33 28.89 16.35
N ARG A 458 7.85 29.97 16.94
CA ARG A 458 7.03 31.16 17.24
C ARG A 458 6.92 32.03 16.00
N VAL A 459 5.69 32.37 15.62
CA VAL A 459 5.40 33.28 14.50
C VAL A 459 5.83 34.70 14.85
N LEU A 460 6.71 35.27 14.05
CA LEU A 460 7.25 36.63 14.20
C LEU A 460 6.54 37.63 13.29
N LEU A 461 6.22 37.20 12.07
CA LEU A 461 5.54 38.00 11.06
C LEU A 461 4.56 37.11 10.29
N THR A 462 3.41 37.67 9.91
CA THR A 462 2.43 36.99 9.06
C THR A 462 1.91 37.97 8.02
N GLN A 463 1.76 37.50 6.79
CA GLN A 463 1.13 38.24 5.71
C GLN A 463 0.16 37.32 4.96
N GLN A 464 -1.04 37.82 4.69
CA GLN A 464 -2.01 37.16 3.82
C GLN A 464 -1.93 37.80 2.43
N ALA A 465 -1.88 36.98 1.39
CA ALA A 465 -2.01 37.41 0.01
C ALA A 465 -3.34 36.86 -0.52
N GLU A 466 -4.34 37.74 -0.63
CA GLU A 466 -5.71 37.31 -0.99
C GLU A 466 -5.88 37.01 -2.48
N GLU A 467 -4.98 37.47 -3.33
CA GLU A 467 -4.88 37.10 -4.76
C GLU A 467 -3.53 37.67 -5.21
N ALA A 468 -2.48 36.85 -5.29
CA ALA A 468 -1.24 37.28 -5.91
C ALA A 468 -1.42 37.15 -7.44
N PRO A 469 -1.58 38.24 -8.22
CA PRO A 469 -1.54 38.12 -9.67
C PRO A 469 -0.17 37.51 -10.05
N LEU A 470 -0.18 36.55 -10.98
CA LEU A 470 0.99 35.83 -11.46
C LEU A 470 2.19 36.78 -11.65
N GLY A 471 3.27 36.54 -10.89
CA GLY A 471 4.52 37.31 -10.99
C GLY A 471 4.65 38.51 -10.04
N GLN A 472 3.79 38.69 -9.03
CA GLN A 472 4.06 39.66 -7.96
C GLN A 472 4.97 39.09 -6.86
N ASN A 473 6.02 39.84 -6.52
CA ASN A 473 6.89 39.55 -5.39
C ASN A 473 6.28 40.10 -4.09
N LEU A 474 5.93 39.22 -3.16
CA LEU A 474 5.57 39.63 -1.80
C LEU A 474 6.83 40.04 -1.04
N THR A 475 6.74 41.14 -0.31
CA THR A 475 7.89 41.76 0.35
C THR A 475 7.69 41.79 1.85
N PHE A 476 8.60 41.14 2.59
CA PHE A 476 8.65 41.17 4.05
C PHE A 476 9.76 42.10 4.53
N ASP A 477 9.41 43.10 5.34
CA ASP A 477 10.40 43.89 6.09
C ASP A 477 10.86 43.09 7.31
N ILE A 478 12.15 42.74 7.33
CA ILE A 478 12.80 41.97 8.39
C ILE A 478 13.87 42.79 9.13
N SER A 479 13.94 44.10 8.89
CA SER A 479 14.94 45.00 9.51
C SER A 479 14.90 44.97 11.04
N GLY A 480 13.73 44.71 11.61
CA GLY A 480 13.50 44.57 13.05
C GLY A 480 13.99 43.27 13.67
N LEU A 481 14.37 42.25 12.87
CA LEU A 481 14.77 40.93 13.36
C LEU A 481 16.28 40.86 13.62
N ASN A 482 16.72 39.93 14.48
CA ASN A 482 18.15 39.74 14.79
C ASN A 482 18.82 38.85 13.73
N SER A 483 20.15 38.89 13.65
CA SER A 483 20.89 37.93 12.83
C SER A 483 20.63 36.51 13.34
N GLY A 484 20.32 35.58 12.45
CA GLY A 484 19.96 34.22 12.83
C GLY A 484 19.30 33.41 11.72
N MET A 485 18.95 32.16 12.04
CA MET A 485 18.16 31.29 11.17
C MET A 485 16.68 31.38 11.53
N TYR A 486 15.84 31.40 10.49
CA TYR A 486 14.40 31.50 10.57
C TYR A 486 13.77 30.50 9.60
N LEU A 487 12.50 30.15 9.84
CA LEU A 487 11.69 29.34 8.94
C LEU A 487 10.63 30.21 8.31
N LEU A 488 10.50 30.16 6.99
CA LEU A 488 9.44 30.80 6.25
C LEU A 488 8.43 29.72 5.86
N GLU A 489 7.21 29.87 6.36
CA GLU A 489 6.09 28.97 6.16
C GLU A 489 5.11 29.56 5.17
N LEU A 490 4.63 28.71 4.26
CA LEU A 490 3.58 29.04 3.32
C LEU A 490 2.45 28.01 3.46
N ASN A 491 1.25 28.51 3.77
CA ASN A 491 0.02 27.72 3.93
C ASN A 491 -1.06 28.30 3.02
N GLY A 492 -1.80 27.47 2.31
CA GLY A 492 -2.93 27.91 1.47
C GLY A 492 -4.11 26.93 1.56
N TRP A 493 -5.29 27.36 1.13
CA TRP A 493 -6.50 26.50 1.15
C TRP A 493 -6.30 25.20 0.36
N SER A 494 -5.51 25.26 -0.71
CA SER A 494 -5.22 24.15 -1.62
C SER A 494 -3.74 23.76 -1.65
N ILE A 495 -2.94 24.18 -0.66
CA ILE A 495 -1.49 23.96 -0.62
C ILE A 495 -1.15 23.33 0.73
N SER A 496 -0.50 22.16 0.70
CA SER A 496 0.09 21.55 1.90
C SER A 496 1.17 22.47 2.48
N ARG A 497 1.32 22.47 3.81
CA ARG A 497 2.28 23.31 4.52
C ARG A 497 3.69 23.15 3.95
N GLN A 498 4.28 24.22 3.44
CA GLN A 498 5.67 24.24 2.94
C GLN A 498 6.57 25.14 3.78
N LEU A 499 7.83 24.73 3.97
CA LEU A 499 8.83 25.45 4.76
C LEU A 499 10.09 25.72 3.95
N LYS A 500 10.64 26.92 4.06
CA LYS A 500 11.99 27.26 3.58
C LYS A 500 12.82 27.88 4.69
N LYS A 501 14.07 27.43 4.82
CA LYS A 501 15.06 28.05 5.71
C LYS A 501 15.49 29.40 5.16
N VAL A 502 15.49 30.42 6.01
CA VAL A 502 15.98 31.76 5.70
C VAL A 502 17.03 32.18 6.72
N VAL A 503 18.14 32.77 6.24
CA VAL A 503 19.21 33.30 7.08
C VAL A 503 19.15 34.83 7.04
N ILE A 504 19.06 35.47 8.21
CA ILE A 504 19.11 36.93 8.34
C ILE A 504 20.48 37.34 8.84
N MET A 505 21.11 38.31 8.17
CA MET A 505 22.41 38.87 8.53
C MET A 505 22.31 40.39 8.62
N LYS A 506 22.69 40.97 9.77
CA LYS A 506 22.89 42.42 9.90
C LYS A 506 24.29 42.84 9.48
#